data_AF-A0A4Q5YWQ7-F1
#
_entry.id   AF-A0A4Q5YWQ7-F1
#
_cell.length_a   1.000
_cell.length_b   1.000
_cell.length_c   1.000
_cell.angle_alpha   90.00
_cell.angle_beta   90.00
_cell.angle_gamma   90.00
#
_symmetry.space_group_name_H-M   'P 1'
#
loop_
_entity.id
_entity.type
_entity.pdbx_description
1 polymer ?
#
loop_
_entity_poly.entity_id
_entity_poly.type
_entity_poly.pdbx_seq_one_letter_code
_entity_poly.pdbx_strand_id
1 'polypeptide(L)'
;MRNNYRNIVAHFVLALLLLPILAMGILQVVEVYIESTREERLATENLVLITLPIQEVVWEEDQKELWVGDKLFDVSSFTIKGGVYHLTGVFDEEETEIADSLLRFI
;
A
#
# COMPACT_ATOMS: atom_id res chain seq x y z
N MET A 1 27.57 12.56 42.02
CA MET A 1 26.77 13.28 41.00
C MET A 1 27.20 13.03 39.54
N ARG A 2 28.49 12.89 39.20
CA ARG A 2 28.96 12.64 37.80
C ARG A 2 28.42 11.35 37.15
N ASN A 3 28.17 10.30 37.93
CA ASN A 3 27.66 9.02 37.43
C ASN A 3 26.19 9.09 36.94
N ASN A 4 25.36 9.91 37.59
CA ASN A 4 23.93 9.98 37.27
C ASN A 4 23.71 10.72 35.94
N TYR A 5 24.47 11.78 35.68
CA TYR A 5 24.45 12.48 34.38
C TYR A 5 24.93 11.60 33.23
N ARG A 6 25.99 10.80 33.45
CA ARG A 6 26.47 9.84 32.44
C ARG A 6 25.41 8.80 32.11
N ASN A 7 24.68 8.32 33.12
CA ASN A 7 23.60 7.37 32.92
C ASN A 7 22.42 8.01 32.19
N ILE A 8 22.02 9.23 32.55
CA ILE A 8 20.92 9.94 31.85
C ILE A 8 21.24 10.15 30.36
N VAL A 9 22.45 10.60 30.04
CA VAL A 9 22.89 10.79 28.66
C VAL A 9 22.92 9.45 27.91
N ALA A 10 23.39 8.38 28.54
CA ALA A 10 23.39 7.05 27.93
C ALA A 10 21.97 6.54 27.62
N HIS A 11 21.00 6.74 28.51
CA HIS A 11 19.60 6.37 28.27
C HIS A 11 18.98 7.24 27.16
N PHE A 12 19.31 8.53 27.10
CA PHE A 12 18.82 9.42 26.05
C PHE A 12 19.34 9.00 24.67
N VAL A 13 20.65 8.71 24.56
CA VAL A 13 21.25 8.22 23.31
C VAL A 13 20.67 6.86 22.93
N LEU A 14 20.47 5.96 23.89
CA LEU A 14 19.83 4.66 23.64
C LEU A 14 18.40 4.83 23.13
N ALA A 15 17.60 5.72 23.74
CA ALA A 15 16.24 6.01 23.30
C ALA A 15 16.22 6.57 21.88
N LEU A 16 17.14 7.48 21.56
CA LEU A 16 17.28 8.05 20.21
C LEU A 16 17.62 6.98 19.16
N LEU A 17 18.47 6.01 19.51
CA LEU A 17 18.82 4.89 18.63
C LEU A 17 17.71 3.86 18.48
N LEU A 18 16.81 3.75 19.46
CA LEU A 18 15.66 2.85 19.39
C LEU A 18 14.52 3.42 18.52
N LEU A 19 14.43 4.74 18.34
CA LEU A 19 13.40 5.35 17.49
C LEU A 19 13.32 4.77 16.07
N PRO A 20 14.40 4.63 15.28
CA PRO A 20 14.30 4.04 13.95
C PRO A 20 13.84 2.58 13.98
N ILE A 21 14.19 1.82 15.02
CA ILE A 21 13.76 0.43 15.18
C ILE A 21 12.26 0.36 15.48
N LEU A 22 11.79 1.24 16.36
CA LEU A 22 10.35 1.35 16.66
C LEU A 22 9.56 1.81 15.43
N ALA A 23 10.09 2.77 14.67
CA ALA A 23 9.47 3.23 13.43
C ALA A 23 9.33 2.08 12.42
N MET A 24 10.39 1.28 12.22
CA MET A 24 10.31 0.09 11.36
C MET A 24 9.25 -0.91 11.84
N GLY A 25 9.17 -1.16 13.15
CA GLY A 25 8.15 -2.04 13.71
C GLY A 25 6.73 -1.53 13.50
N ILE A 26 6.51 -0.22 13.64
CA ILE A 26 5.21 0.41 13.39
C ILE A 26 4.83 0.30 11.90
N LEU A 27 5.78 0.54 10.98
CA LEU A 27 5.52 0.44 9.54
C LEU A 27 5.06 -0.97 9.14
N GLN A 28 5.69 -2.02 9.67
CA GLN A 28 5.26 -3.40 9.40
C GLN A 28 3.85 -3.70 9.90
N VAL A 29 3.47 -3.17 11.07
CA VAL A 29 2.10 -3.36 11.60
C VAL A 29 1.09 -2.62 10.72
N VAL A 30 1.43 -1.42 10.24
CA VAL A 30 0.58 -0.66 9.32
C VAL A 30 0.41 -1.39 8.00
N GLU A 31 1.48 -1.93 7.41
CA GLU A 31 1.40 -2.74 6.18
C GLU A 31 0.45 -3.92 6.33
N VAL A 32 0.55 -4.68 7.43
CA VAL A 32 -0.35 -5.81 7.70
C VAL A 32 -1.80 -5.36 7.86
N TYR A 33 -2.03 -4.21 8.50
CA TYR A 33 -3.37 -3.65 8.68
C TYR A 33 -3.99 -3.21 7.34
N ILE A 34 -3.19 -2.59 6.46
CA ILE A 34 -3.62 -2.17 5.12
C ILE A 34 -4.00 -3.41 4.29
N GLU A 35 -3.14 -4.43 4.25
CA GLU A 35 -3.41 -5.66 3.49
C GLU A 35 -4.71 -6.33 3.96
N SER A 36 -4.91 -6.46 5.28
CA SER A 36 -6.14 -7.02 5.83
C SER A 36 -7.38 -6.20 5.44
N THR A 37 -7.23 -4.88 5.34
CA THR A 37 -8.34 -3.97 4.99
C THR A 37 -8.69 -4.14 3.50
N ARG A 38 -7.68 -4.25 2.62
CA ARG A 38 -7.87 -4.52 1.19
C ARG A 38 -8.60 -5.83 0.96
N GLU A 39 -8.20 -6.90 1.66
CA GLU A 39 -8.87 -8.21 1.59
C GLU A 39 -10.35 -8.12 2.02
N GLU A 40 -10.64 -7.40 3.11
CA GLU A 40 -12.01 -7.20 3.59
C GLU A 40 -12.87 -6.42 2.58
N ARG A 41 -12.29 -5.38 1.94
CA ARG A 41 -12.97 -4.61 0.89
C ARG A 41 -13.29 -5.45 -0.33
N LEU A 42 -12.34 -6.25 -0.81
CA LEU A 42 -12.59 -7.19 -1.92
C LEU A 42 -13.65 -8.25 -1.59
N ALA A 43 -13.81 -8.60 -0.31
CA ALA A 43 -14.82 -9.55 0.15
C ALA A 43 -16.22 -8.93 0.34
N THR A 44 -16.28 -7.64 0.70
CA THR A 44 -17.51 -6.99 1.21
C THR A 44 -18.10 -5.98 0.23
N GLU A 45 -17.28 -5.32 -0.58
CA GLU A 45 -17.72 -4.31 -1.53
C GLU A 45 -18.28 -4.92 -2.82
N ASN A 46 -19.04 -4.11 -3.56
CA ASN A 46 -19.57 -4.50 -4.86
C ASN A 46 -18.44 -4.51 -5.89
N LEU A 47 -17.95 -5.70 -6.20
CA LEU A 47 -16.95 -5.90 -7.23
C LEU A 47 -17.44 -5.36 -8.59
N VAL A 48 -16.60 -4.56 -9.22
CA VAL A 48 -16.80 -4.01 -10.56
C VAL A 48 -16.05 -4.87 -11.57
N LEU A 49 -16.70 -5.16 -12.69
CA LEU A 49 -16.06 -5.81 -13.85
C LEU A 49 -15.60 -4.74 -14.82
N ILE A 50 -14.30 -4.68 -15.08
CA ILE A 50 -13.70 -3.85 -16.12
C ILE A 50 -13.10 -4.74 -17.21
N THR A 51 -13.02 -4.21 -18.43
CA THR A 51 -12.48 -4.92 -19.58
C THR A 51 -11.49 -4.01 -20.30
N LEU A 52 -10.22 -4.44 -20.36
CA LEU A 52 -9.12 -3.65 -20.89
C LEU A 52 -8.28 -4.45 -21.89
N PRO A 53 -7.88 -3.87 -23.03
CA PRO A 53 -6.89 -4.48 -23.91
C PRO A 53 -5.58 -4.75 -23.16
N ILE A 54 -4.92 -5.88 -23.43
CA ILE A 54 -3.65 -6.22 -22.76
C ILE A 54 -2.60 -5.11 -22.89
N GLN A 55 -2.62 -4.37 -24.00
CA GLN A 55 -1.66 -3.32 -24.29
C GLN A 55 -1.87 -2.04 -23.45
N GLU A 56 -3.04 -1.88 -22.83
CA GLU A 56 -3.41 -0.71 -22.03
C GLU A 56 -3.30 -0.98 -20.52
N VAL A 57 -2.99 -2.22 -20.12
CA VAL A 57 -2.84 -2.57 -18.71
C VAL A 57 -1.46 -2.17 -18.20
N VAL A 58 -1.45 -1.35 -17.14
CA VAL A 58 -0.25 -0.99 -16.39
C VAL A 58 -0.41 -1.52 -14.97
N TRP A 59 0.31 -2.59 -14.66
CA TRP A 59 0.32 -3.17 -13.31
C TRP A 59 1.18 -2.32 -12.38
N GLU A 60 0.65 -2.00 -11.21
CA GLU A 60 1.41 -1.44 -10.08
C GLU A 60 1.99 -2.61 -9.26
N GLU A 61 1.11 -3.56 -8.88
CA GLU A 61 1.49 -4.85 -8.32
C GLU A 61 0.98 -5.97 -9.24
N ASP A 62 1.89 -6.76 -9.79
CA ASP A 62 1.59 -7.82 -10.75
C ASP A 62 0.39 -8.69 -10.29
N GLN A 63 -0.66 -8.72 -11.11
CA GLN A 63 -1.88 -9.52 -10.92
C GLN A 63 -2.78 -9.12 -9.74
N LYS A 64 -2.39 -8.12 -8.96
CA LYS A 64 -3.13 -7.67 -7.77
C LYS A 64 -3.65 -6.25 -7.90
N GLU A 65 -2.87 -5.35 -8.48
CA GLU A 65 -3.22 -3.92 -8.53
C GLU A 65 -2.77 -3.31 -9.84
N LEU A 66 -3.66 -2.55 -10.49
CA LEU A 66 -3.35 -1.91 -11.77
C LEU A 66 -3.97 -0.52 -11.89
N TRP A 67 -3.34 0.29 -12.74
CA TRP A 67 -3.84 1.60 -13.12
C TRP A 67 -4.90 1.49 -14.22
N VAL A 68 -6.07 2.06 -13.96
CA VAL A 68 -7.15 2.24 -14.93
C VAL A 68 -7.33 3.74 -15.16
N GLY A 69 -6.62 4.28 -16.15
CA GLY A 69 -6.53 5.72 -16.31
C GLY A 69 -5.69 6.34 -15.20
N ASP A 70 -6.31 7.16 -14.36
CA ASP A 70 -5.70 7.86 -13.23
C ASP A 70 -6.09 7.28 -11.87
N LYS A 71 -6.76 6.11 -11.84
CA LYS A 71 -7.20 5.45 -10.60
C LYS A 71 -6.56 4.08 -10.42
N LEU A 72 -6.25 3.74 -9.18
CA LEU A 72 -5.85 2.41 -8.75
C LEU A 72 -7.06 1.47 -8.66
N PHE A 73 -6.83 0.23 -9.07
CA PHE A 73 -7.84 -0.82 -9.10
C PHE A 73 -7.27 -2.12 -8.54
N ASP A 74 -7.81 -2.54 -7.40
CA ASP A 74 -7.51 -3.82 -6.75
C ASP A 74 -8.23 -4.95 -7.47
N VAL A 75 -7.48 -5.91 -7.97
CA VAL A 75 -7.97 -7.08 -8.69
C VAL A 75 -8.25 -8.22 -7.72
N SER A 76 -9.53 -8.58 -7.61
CA SER A 76 -9.95 -9.82 -6.95
C SER A 76 -9.74 -11.04 -7.85
N SER A 77 -10.07 -10.92 -9.14
CA SER A 77 -9.84 -11.99 -10.12
C SER A 77 -9.78 -11.46 -11.54
N PHE A 78 -9.12 -12.19 -12.43
CA PHE A 78 -9.07 -11.84 -13.85
C PHE A 78 -9.12 -13.04 -14.77
N THR A 79 -9.59 -12.82 -15.99
CA THR A 79 -9.51 -13.79 -17.08
C THR A 79 -9.07 -13.11 -18.37
N ILE A 80 -8.31 -13.82 -19.19
CA ILE A 80 -7.87 -13.32 -20.49
C ILE A 80 -8.67 -14.03 -21.57
N LYS A 81 -9.38 -13.27 -22.41
CA LYS A 81 -10.12 -13.81 -23.56
C LYS A 81 -9.87 -12.94 -24.78
N GLY A 82 -9.37 -13.55 -25.86
CA GLY A 82 -9.21 -12.86 -27.15
C GLY A 82 -8.24 -11.67 -27.13
N GLY A 83 -7.23 -11.67 -26.25
CA GLY A 83 -6.27 -10.55 -26.14
C GLY A 83 -6.73 -9.38 -25.26
N VAL A 84 -7.79 -9.60 -24.47
CA VAL A 84 -8.38 -8.62 -23.57
C VAL A 84 -8.45 -9.20 -22.16
N TYR A 85 -8.10 -8.39 -21.16
CA TYR A 85 -8.30 -8.70 -19.74
C TYR A 85 -9.74 -8.38 -19.34
N HIS A 86 -10.39 -9.32 -18.67
CA HIS A 86 -11.63 -9.11 -17.92
C HIS A 86 -11.27 -9.20 -16.44
N LEU A 87 -11.26 -8.05 -15.76
CA LEU A 87 -10.79 -7.90 -14.39
C LEU A 87 -11.99 -7.59 -13.50
N THR A 88 -12.06 -8.27 -12.36
CA THR A 88 -13.11 -8.07 -11.35
C THR A 88 -12.44 -7.60 -10.07
N GLY A 89 -12.92 -6.50 -9.48
CA GLY A 89 -12.17 -5.81 -8.45
C GLY A 89 -12.87 -4.56 -7.91
N VAL A 90 -12.13 -3.72 -7.20
CA VAL A 90 -12.63 -2.49 -6.57
C VAL A 90 -11.69 -1.34 -6.89
N PHE A 91 -12.23 -0.13 -7.05
CA PHE A 91 -11.40 1.07 -7.18
C PHE A 91 -10.96 1.56 -5.80
N ASP A 92 -9.69 1.89 -5.66
CA ASP A 92 -9.16 2.52 -4.45
C ASP A 92 -8.93 4.02 -4.68
N GLU A 93 -9.93 4.83 -4.32
CA GLU A 93 -9.85 6.28 -4.45
C GLU A 93 -8.89 6.92 -3.41
N GLU A 94 -8.79 6.35 -2.19
CA GLU A 94 -7.87 6.87 -1.17
C GLU A 94 -6.41 6.64 -1.57
N GLU A 95 -6.06 5.43 -2.03
CA GLU A 95 -4.70 5.14 -2.49
C GLU A 95 -4.33 5.94 -3.75
N THR A 96 -5.31 6.15 -4.64
CA THR A 96 -5.12 7.03 -5.80
C THR A 96 -4.71 8.44 -5.37
N GLU A 97 -5.38 9.03 -4.37
CA GLU A 97 -5.05 10.37 -3.86
C GLU A 97 -3.68 10.43 -3.19
N ILE A 98 -3.30 9.37 -2.46
CA ILE A 98 -1.99 9.26 -1.82
C ILE A 98 -0.88 9.15 -2.88
N ALA A 99 -1.07 8.31 -3.90
CA ALA A 99 -0.13 8.14 -5.00
C ALA A 99 0.08 9.44 -5.80
N ASP A 100 -1.00 10.15 -6.14
CA ASP A 100 -0.91 11.45 -6.82
C ASP A 100 -0.20 12.50 -5.94
N SER A 101 -0.44 12.47 -4.62
CA SER A 101 0.23 13.36 -3.68
C SER A 101 1.74 13.11 -3.62
N LEU A 102 2.18 11.84 -3.58
CA LEU A 102 3.60 11.48 -3.53
C LEU A 102 4.34 11.83 -4.83
N LEU A 103 3.71 11.64 -5.99
CA LEU A 103 4.27 12.03 -7.29
C LEU A 103 4.48 13.54 -7.41
N ARG A 104 3.67 14.37 -6.75
CA ARG A 104 3.83 15.84 -6.75
C ARG A 104 4.99 16.35 -5.89
N PHE A 105 5.59 15.51 -5.06
CA PHE A 105 6.75 15.88 -4.22
C PHE A 105 8.11 15.54 -4.84
N ILE A 106 8.13 14.86 -5.99
CA ILE A 106 9.35 14.47 -6.75
C ILE A 106 9.51 15.42 -7.95
#